data_AF-A0A7K5UHP0-F1
#
_entry.id   AF-A0A7K5UHP0-F1
#
_cell.length_a   1.000
_cell.length_b   1.000
_cell.length_c   1.000
_cell.angle_alpha   90.00
_cell.angle_beta   90.00
_cell.angle_gamma   90.00
#
_symmetry.space_group_name_H-M   'P 1'
#
loop_
_entity.id
_entity.type
_entity.pdbx_description
1 polymer ?
#
loop_
_entity_poly.entity_id
_entity_poly.type
_entity_poly.pdbx_seq_one_letter_code
_entity_poly.pdbx_strand_id
1 'polypeptide(L)'
;MRQSLRIILQCLNKMPPGEIKVDDAKISPPKRAEMKTSMESLIHHFKLYTEGYQVPPGATYTAIEAPKGEFGVYLVSDGSSRPYRCKIKAPGFAHLVG
;
A
#
# COMPACT_ATOMS: atom_id res chain seq x y z
N MET A 1 16.65 17.94 4.48
CA MET A 1 15.59 18.98 4.63
C MET A 1 15.47 19.90 3.42
N ARG A 2 16.54 20.60 2.97
CA ARG A 2 16.46 21.50 1.79
C ARG A 2 15.90 20.81 0.52
N GLN A 3 16.35 19.60 0.22
CA GLN A 3 15.86 18.86 -0.95
C GLN A 3 14.41 18.38 -0.79
N SER A 4 13.99 18.00 0.42
CA SER A 4 12.60 17.62 0.70
C SER A 4 11.64 18.78 0.41
N LEU A 5 11.98 20.00 0.84
CA LEU A 5 11.20 21.21 0.51
C LEU A 5 11.14 21.46 -1.00
N ARG A 6 12.24 21.25 -1.71
CA ARG A 6 12.28 21.38 -3.18
C ARG A 6 11.34 20.38 -3.86
N ILE A 7 11.33 19.12 -3.42
CA ILE A 7 10.43 18.08 -3.97
C ILE A 7 8.97 18.45 -3.70
N ILE A 8 8.64 18.93 -2.49
CA ILE A 8 7.27 19.37 -2.15
C ILE A 8 6.80 20.47 -3.11
N LEU A 9 7.63 21.50 -3.34
CA LEU A 9 7.29 22.58 -4.27
C LEU A 9 7.11 22.07 -5.72
N GLN A 10 7.94 21.10 -6.15
CA GLN A 10 7.80 20.49 -7.46
C GLN A 10 6.52 19.67 -7.59
N CYS A 11 6.14 18.90 -6.57
CA CYS A 11 4.91 18.12 -6.55
C CYS A 11 3.67 19.03 -6.59
N LEU A 12 3.67 20.16 -5.86
CA LEU A 12 2.58 21.13 -5.91
C LEU A 12 2.41 21.72 -7.32
N ASN A 13 3.52 22.08 -7.97
CA ASN A 13 3.49 22.67 -9.31
C ASN A 13 3.15 21.65 -10.43
N LYS A 14 3.36 20.36 -10.18
CA LYS A 14 3.16 19.27 -11.17
C LYS A 14 2.02 18.33 -10.78
N MET A 15 1.06 18.77 -9.97
CA MET A 15 -0.01 17.90 -9.49
C MET A 15 -0.98 17.57 -10.63
N PRO A 16 -1.06 16.30 -11.08
CA PRO A 16 -1.99 15.92 -12.13
C PRO A 16 -3.41 15.84 -11.58
N PRO A 17 -4.44 16.17 -12.37
CA PRO A 17 -5.82 15.81 -12.06
C PRO A 17 -6.04 14.31 -12.32
N GLY A 18 -7.05 13.73 -11.69
CA GLY A 18 -7.47 12.35 -11.95
C GLY A 18 -7.93 11.61 -10.71
N GLU A 19 -8.07 10.30 -10.86
CA GLU A 19 -8.45 9.42 -9.76
C GLU A 19 -7.25 9.09 -8.85
N ILE A 20 -7.53 8.92 -7.56
CA ILE A 20 -6.51 8.67 -6.53
C ILE A 20 -6.34 7.18 -6.18
N LYS A 21 -7.27 6.34 -6.61
CA LYS A 21 -7.30 4.89 -6.36
C LYS A 21 -7.27 4.16 -7.69
N VAL A 22 -6.89 2.89 -7.65
CA VAL A 22 -6.98 2.00 -8.81
C VAL A 22 -8.45 1.70 -9.13
N ASP A 23 -8.79 1.65 -10.42
CA ASP A 23 -10.13 1.33 -10.95
C ASP A 23 -10.46 -0.17 -10.86
N ASP A 24 -10.03 -0.83 -9.79
CA ASP A 24 -10.36 -2.22 -9.49
C ASP A 24 -11.00 -2.30 -8.11
N ALA A 25 -12.32 -2.51 -8.09
CA ALA A 25 -13.15 -2.65 -6.89
C ALA A 25 -12.86 -3.93 -6.11
N LYS A 26 -12.07 -4.87 -6.64
CA LYS A 26 -11.63 -6.08 -5.93
C LYS A 26 -10.40 -5.85 -5.07
N ILE A 27 -9.69 -4.74 -5.28
CA ILE A 27 -8.48 -4.37 -4.53
C ILE A 27 -8.76 -3.13 -3.69
N SER A 28 -9.36 -2.11 -4.31
CA SER A 28 -9.68 -0.86 -3.62
C SER A 28 -11.17 -0.76 -3.29
N PRO A 29 -11.56 -0.21 -2.12
CA PRO A 29 -12.97 -0.11 -1.79
C PRO A 29 -13.64 1.00 -2.64
N PRO A 30 -14.86 0.75 -3.14
CA PRO A 30 -15.59 1.68 -4.00
C PRO A 30 -15.97 2.96 -3.25
N LYS A 31 -16.34 4.00 -4.00
CA LYS A 31 -16.78 5.28 -3.42
C LYS A 31 -18.11 5.08 -2.68
N ARG A 32 -18.31 5.82 -1.58
CA ARG A 32 -19.52 5.69 -0.76
C ARG A 32 -20.81 6.05 -1.50
N ALA A 33 -20.75 6.89 -2.52
CA ALA A 33 -21.90 7.22 -3.36
C ALA A 33 -22.35 6.00 -4.18
N GLU A 34 -21.41 5.35 -4.87
CA GLU A 34 -21.64 4.17 -5.71
C GLU A 34 -22.03 2.93 -4.90
N MET A 35 -21.45 2.75 -3.72
CA MET A 35 -21.78 1.65 -2.80
C MET A 35 -23.24 1.65 -2.35
N LYS A 36 -23.88 2.83 -2.26
CA LYS A 36 -25.28 2.95 -1.83
C LYS A 36 -26.29 2.76 -2.95
N THR A 37 -25.84 2.79 -4.21
CA THR A 37 -26.71 2.71 -5.39
C THR A 37 -26.54 1.40 -6.14
N SER A 38 -25.32 0.90 -6.26
CA SER A 38 -24.99 -0.31 -7.02
C SER A 38 -24.79 -1.53 -6.12
N MET A 39 -25.36 -2.66 -6.54
CA MET A 39 -25.30 -3.90 -5.77
C MET A 39 -23.89 -4.50 -5.80
N GLU A 40 -23.20 -4.45 -6.94
CA GLU A 40 -21.84 -4.97 -7.09
C GLU A 40 -20.87 -4.25 -6.15
N SER A 41 -20.96 -2.91 -6.08
CA SER A 41 -20.12 -2.13 -5.17
C SER A 41 -20.36 -2.47 -3.70
N LEU A 42 -21.61 -2.78 -3.33
CA LEU A 42 -21.94 -3.20 -1.97
C LEU A 42 -21.33 -4.58 -1.65
N ILE A 43 -21.41 -5.53 -2.58
CA ILE A 43 -20.80 -6.87 -2.44
C ILE A 43 -19.28 -6.74 -2.30
N HIS A 44 -18.63 -5.96 -3.17
CA HIS A 44 -17.18 -5.73 -3.11
C HIS A 44 -16.76 -5.06 -1.80
N HIS A 45 -17.48 -4.03 -1.36
CA HIS A 45 -17.24 -3.41 -0.06
C HIS A 45 -17.38 -4.41 1.08
N PHE A 46 -18.45 -5.21 1.11
CA PHE A 46 -18.66 -6.20 2.17
C PHE A 46 -17.55 -7.25 2.21
N LYS A 47 -17.18 -7.84 1.06
CA LYS A 47 -16.11 -8.85 0.96
C LYS A 47 -14.74 -8.28 1.35
N LEU A 48 -14.39 -7.09 0.88
CA LEU A 48 -13.11 -6.45 1.20
C LEU A 48 -12.93 -6.18 2.70
N TYR A 49 -13.98 -5.75 3.39
CA TYR A 49 -13.89 -5.41 4.82
C TYR A 49 -14.06 -6.61 5.77
N THR A 50 -14.58 -7.74 5.28
CA THR A 50 -14.78 -8.95 6.09
C THR A 50 -13.71 -10.01 5.83
N GLU A 51 -13.51 -10.38 4.57
CA GLU A 51 -12.56 -11.42 4.15
C GLU A 51 -11.19 -10.82 3.79
N GLY A 52 -11.17 -9.62 3.20
CA GLY A 52 -9.99 -9.03 2.56
C GLY A 52 -9.86 -9.45 1.09
N TYR A 53 -8.85 -8.91 0.40
CA TYR A 53 -8.48 -9.34 -0.95
C TYR A 53 -7.41 -10.44 -0.87
N GLN A 54 -7.48 -11.45 -1.74
CA GLN A 54 -6.48 -12.50 -1.82
C GLN A 54 -5.25 -12.00 -2.59
N VAL A 55 -4.07 -12.23 -2.01
CA VAL A 55 -2.79 -11.87 -2.65
C VAL A 55 -2.20 -13.13 -3.28
N PRO A 56 -1.77 -13.11 -4.56
CA PRO A 56 -1.15 -14.26 -5.19
C PRO A 56 0.00 -14.85 -4.36
N PRO A 57 0.18 -16.18 -4.34
CA PRO A 57 1.25 -16.81 -3.59
C PRO A 57 2.61 -16.38 -4.14
N GLY A 58 3.54 -16.05 -3.25
CA GLY A 58 4.85 -15.56 -3.64
C GLY A 58 5.61 -14.89 -2.50
N ALA A 59 6.87 -14.59 -2.75
CA ALA A 59 7.73 -13.86 -1.82
C ALA A 59 8.34 -12.65 -2.51
N THR A 60 8.31 -11.50 -1.84
CA THR A 60 8.90 -10.26 -2.35
C THR A 60 9.66 -9.54 -1.24
N TYR A 61 10.78 -8.92 -1.63
CA TYR A 61 11.49 -7.96 -0.80
C TYR A 61 11.40 -6.60 -1.48
N THR A 62 10.77 -5.63 -0.82
CA THR A 62 10.71 -4.26 -1.31
C THR A 62 11.33 -3.33 -0.27
N ALA A 63 12.17 -2.43 -0.74
CA ALA A 63 12.86 -1.46 0.09
C ALA A 63 12.53 -0.04 -0.37
N ILE A 64 12.37 0.85 0.60
CA ILE A 64 12.22 2.29 0.41
C ILE A 64 13.31 3.05 1.17
N GLU A 65 13.58 4.28 0.75
CA GLU A 65 14.45 5.18 1.47
C GLU A 65 13.66 5.86 2.60
N ALA A 66 13.78 5.32 3.81
CA ALA A 66 13.27 6.00 5.00
C ALA A 66 14.28 7.07 5.46
N PRO A 67 13.87 8.05 6.29
CA PRO A 67 14.78 9.10 6.78
C PRO A 67 16.01 8.59 7.53
N LYS A 68 15.96 7.33 8.00
CA LYS A 68 17.04 6.65 8.72
C LYS A 68 17.85 5.68 7.85
N GLY A 69 17.61 5.62 6.53
CA GLY A 69 18.25 4.68 5.60
C GLY A 69 17.26 3.68 5.00
N GLU A 70 17.78 2.55 4.50
CA GLU A 70 16.98 1.53 3.82
C GLU A 70 15.99 0.86 4.78
N PHE A 71 14.70 1.06 4.51
CA PHE A 71 13.63 0.35 5.19
C PHE A 71 13.04 -0.69 4.25
N GLY A 72 13.26 -1.96 4.56
CA GLY A 72 12.84 -3.09 3.75
C GLY A 72 11.72 -3.89 4.40
N VAL A 73 10.80 -4.39 3.59
CA VAL A 73 9.78 -5.36 4.02
C VAL A 73 9.90 -6.59 3.13
N TYR A 74 10.12 -7.75 3.77
CA TYR A 74 10.04 -9.05 3.15
C TYR A 74 8.67 -9.67 3.45
N LEU A 75 7.84 -9.77 2.42
CA LEU A 75 6.49 -10.34 2.50
C LEU A 75 6.46 -11.70 1.81
N VAL A 76 5.84 -12.67 2.46
CA VAL A 76 5.49 -13.97 1.88
C VAL A 76 3.97 -14.13 1.96
N SER A 77 3.36 -14.42 0.82
CA SER A 77 1.94 -14.77 0.68
C SER A 77 1.82 -16.25 0.34
N ASP A 78 0.86 -16.92 0.97
CA ASP A 78 0.46 -18.30 0.70
C ASP A 78 -0.76 -18.39 -0.24
N GLY A 79 -1.23 -17.26 -0.77
CA GLY A 79 -2.44 -17.18 -1.59
C GLY A 79 -3.70 -16.80 -0.80
N SER A 80 -3.60 -16.66 0.52
CA SER A 80 -4.71 -16.23 1.37
C SER A 80 -4.86 -14.70 1.40
N SER A 81 -5.87 -14.19 2.14
CA SER A 81 -6.03 -12.75 2.39
C SER A 81 -5.16 -12.22 3.54
N ARG A 82 -4.38 -13.09 4.18
CA ARG A 82 -3.50 -12.74 5.30
C ARG A 82 -2.04 -12.98 4.92
N PRO A 83 -1.11 -12.10 5.33
CA PRO A 83 0.30 -12.34 5.06
C PRO A 83 0.78 -13.57 5.84
N TYR A 84 1.35 -14.55 5.14
CA TYR A 84 1.94 -15.74 5.77
C TYR A 84 3.15 -15.36 6.63
N ARG A 85 4.02 -14.49 6.10
CA ARG A 85 5.16 -13.94 6.84
C ARG A 85 5.42 -12.51 6.43
N CYS A 86 5.60 -11.64 7.43
CA CYS A 86 6.07 -10.28 7.24
C CYS A 86 7.32 -10.06 8.08
N LYS A 87 8.48 -9.87 7.43
CA LYS A 87 9.73 -9.53 8.10
C LYS A 87 10.14 -8.11 7.73
N ILE A 88 10.29 -7.29 8.75
CA ILE A 88 10.73 -5.90 8.62
C ILE A 88 12.26 -5.85 8.82
N LYS A 89 12.95 -5.21 7.88
CA LYS A 89 14.35 -4.77 7.99
C LYS A 89 14.33 -3.33 8.46
N ALA A 90 14.42 -3.14 9.78
CA ALA A 90 14.50 -1.82 10.38
C ALA A 90 15.94 -1.27 10.22
N PRO A 91 16.13 -0.07 9.66
CA PRO A 91 17.47 0.50 9.46
C PRO A 91 18.20 0.71 10.80
N GLY A 92 17.46 1.13 11.84
CA GLY A 92 18.02 1.36 13.18
C GLY A 92 18.57 0.11 13.86
N PHE A 93 18.11 -1.09 13.49
CA PHE A 93 18.66 -2.33 14.04
C PHE A 93 20.09 -2.57 13.53
N ALA A 94 20.34 -2.35 12.24
CA ALA A 94 21.67 -2.46 11.67
C ALA A 94 22.63 -1.38 12.22
N HIS A 95 22.12 -0.17 12.46
CA HIS A 95 22.93 0.93 13.00
C HIS A 95 23.40 0.71 14.44
N LEU A 96 22.70 -0.11 15.24
CA LEU A 96 23.06 -0.37 16.65
C LEU A 96 24.09 -1.49 16.81
N VAL A 97 24.26 -2.33 15.79
CA VAL A 97 25.12 -3.52 15.82
C VAL A 97 26.58 -3.19 15.44
N GLY A 98 26.83 -2.01 14.86
CA GLY A 98 28.18 -1.47 14.63
C GLY A 98 28.61 -0.53 15.74
#